data_AF-A0A2P6W3E3-F1
#
_entry.id   AF-A0A2P6W3E3-F1
#
_cell.length_a   1.000
_cell.length_b   1.000
_cell.length_c   1.000
_cell.angle_alpha   90.00
_cell.angle_beta   90.00
_cell.angle_gamma   90.00
#
_symmetry.space_group_name_H-M   'P 1'
#
loop_
_entity.id
_entity.type
_entity.pdbx_description
1 polymer ?
#
loop_
_entity_poly.entity_id
_entity_poly.type
_entity_poly.pdbx_seq_one_letter_code
_entity_poly.pdbx_strand_id
1 'polypeptide(L)' 'MTNIEIDDGIYNVLEARAEEKDFDETDEYIQYLLEQIVEKIKREKQNAEYTEEEEKKVKNRLKDLGYMD' A
#
# COMPACT_ATOMS: atom_id res chain seq x y z
N MET A 1 -17.64 -13.21 1.58
CA MET A 1 -17.92 -11.77 1.76
C MET A 1 -17.61 -11.43 3.21
N THR A 2 -16.89 -10.33 3.41
CA THR A 2 -16.54 -9.79 4.72
C THR A 2 -17.19 -8.42 4.80
N ASN A 3 -17.87 -8.12 5.90
CA ASN A 3 -18.54 -6.83 6.08
C ASN A 3 -17.63 -5.87 6.84
N ILE A 4 -17.68 -4.60 6.47
CA ILE A 4 -16.94 -3.51 7.12
C ILE A 4 -17.96 -2.42 7.45
N GLU A 5 -17.92 -1.90 8.67
CA GLU A 5 -18.72 -0.76 9.07
C GLU A 5 -17.87 0.51 8.99
N ILE A 6 -18.43 1.54 8.35
CA ILE A 6 -17.83 2.87 8.26
C ILE A 6 -18.89 3.91 8.64
N ASP A 7 -18.42 5.08 9.06
CA ASP A 7 -19.30 6.20 9.41
C ASP A 7 -20.08 6.70 8.17
N ASP A 8 -21.34 7.08 8.38
CA ASP A 8 -22.22 7.58 7.32
C ASP A 8 -21.62 8.80 6.59
N GLY A 9 -20.93 9.67 7.32
CA GLY A 9 -20.27 10.84 6.74
C GLY A 9 -19.14 10.46 5.80
N ILE A 10 -18.40 9.39 6.11
CA ILE A 10 -17.36 8.85 5.23
C ILE A 10 -17.99 8.19 4.01
N TYR A 11 -19.03 7.39 4.20
CA TYR A 11 -19.74 6.73 3.10
C TYR A 11 -20.28 7.74 2.09
N ASN A 12 -20.94 8.81 2.54
CA ASN A 12 -21.49 9.85 1.66
C ASN A 12 -20.41 10.54 0.81
N VAL A 13 -19.21 10.74 1.36
CA VAL A 13 -18.08 11.31 0.60
C VAL A 13 -17.56 10.33 -0.46
N LEU A 14 -17.57 9.03 -0.14
CA LEU A 14 -17.16 7.98 -1.07
C LEU A 14 -18.19 7.78 -2.18
N GLU A 15 -19.48 7.83 -1.86
CA GLU A 15 -20.59 7.77 -2.82
C GLU A 15 -20.53 8.93 -3.82
N ALA A 16 -20.42 10.17 -3.34
CA ALA A 16 -20.29 11.34 -4.22
C ALA A 16 -19.06 11.22 -5.15
N ARG A 17 -17.95 10.65 -4.65
CA ARG A 17 -16.75 10.40 -5.46
C ARG A 17 -16.91 9.26 -6.44
N ALA A 18 -17.69 8.23 -6.10
CA ALA A 18 -17.98 7.13 -7.01
C ALA A 18 -18.74 7.66 -8.23
N GLU A 19 -19.76 8.51 -8.01
CA GLU A 19 -20.50 9.19 -9.07
C GLU A 19 -19.59 10.09 -9.92
N GLU A 20 -18.74 10.92 -9.30
CA GLU A 20 -17.76 11.77 -10.02
C GLU A 20 -16.75 10.97 -10.87
N LYS A 21 -16.57 9.69 -10.56
CA LYS A 21 -15.60 8.79 -11.20
C LYS A 21 -16.26 7.78 -12.14
N ASP A 22 -17.55 7.94 -12.41
CA ASP A 22 -18.35 7.08 -13.28
C ASP A 22 -18.39 5.61 -12.82
N PHE A 23 -18.38 5.35 -11.50
CA PHE A 23 -18.64 4.03 -10.95
C PHE A 23 -20.15 3.81 -10.82
N ASP A 24 -20.63 2.61 -11.20
CA ASP A 24 -22.05 2.26 -11.14
C ASP A 24 -22.52 1.98 -9.71
N GLU A 25 -21.62 1.46 -8.85
CA GLU A 25 -21.90 1.14 -7.44
C GLU A 25 -20.81 1.69 -6.52
N THR A 26 -21.22 2.29 -5.39
CA THR A 26 -20.29 2.79 -4.36
C THR A 26 -19.40 1.68 -3.80
N ASP A 27 -19.92 0.46 -3.68
CA ASP A 27 -19.17 -0.71 -3.21
C ASP A 27 -18.00 -1.05 -4.14
N GLU A 28 -18.17 -0.91 -5.46
CA GLU A 28 -17.10 -1.13 -6.44
C GLU A 28 -15.99 -0.10 -6.26
N TYR A 29 -16.36 1.17 -6.08
CA TYR A 29 -15.40 2.24 -5.82
C TYR A 29 -14.64 2.02 -4.51
N ILE A 30 -15.34 1.62 -3.44
CA ILE A 30 -14.72 1.31 -2.15
C ILE A 30 -13.74 0.15 -2.30
N GLN A 31 -14.14 -0.92 -2.99
CA GLN A 31 -13.28 -2.06 -3.21
C GLN A 31 -12.01 -1.68 -4.00
N TYR A 32 -12.16 -0.91 -5.08
CA TYR A 32 -11.03 -0.38 -5.85
C TYR A 32 -10.08 0.43 -4.96
N LEU A 33 -10.60 1.32 -4.11
CA LEU A 33 -9.79 2.13 -3.19
C LEU A 33 -9.01 1.26 -2.20
N LEU A 34 -9.67 0.24 -1.63
CA LEU A 34 -9.04 -0.71 -0.71
C LEU A 34 -7.93 -1.51 -1.39
N GLU A 35 -8.13 -1.95 -2.63
CA GLU A 35 -7.09 -2.63 -3.42
C GLU A 35 -5.86 -1.75 -3.63
N GLN A 36 -6.05 -0.48 -4.01
CA GLN A 36 -4.95 0.48 -4.17
C GLN A 36 -4.17 0.69 -2.86
N ILE A 37 -4.87 0.78 -1.73
CA ILE A 37 -4.24 0.91 -0.40
C ILE A 37 -3.45 -0.37 -0.06
N VAL A 38 -4.01 -1.55 -0.32
CA VAL A 38 -3.33 -2.83 -0.08
C VAL A 38 -2.07 -2.95 -0.94
N GLU A 39 -2.12 -2.58 -2.22
CA GLU A 39 -0.94 -2.56 -3.07
C GLU A 39 0.14 -1.59 -2.58
N LYS A 40 -0.26 -0.42 -2.10
CA LYS A 40 0.66 0.55 -1.52
C LYS A 40 1.36 -0.03 -0.28
N ILE A 41 0.61 -0.64 0.63
CA ILE A 41 1.15 -1.29 1.83
C ILE A 41 2.12 -2.42 1.45
N LYS A 42 1.78 -3.24 0.44
CA LYS A 42 2.67 -4.31 -0.06
C LYS A 42 3.97 -3.74 -0.63
N ARG A 43 3.89 -2.69 -1.45
CA ARG A 43 5.07 -2.02 -2.03
C ARG A 43 5.96 -1.41 -0.96
N GLU A 44 5.39 -0.77 0.06
CA GLU A 44 6.16 -0.21 1.18
C GLU A 44 6.90 -1.30 1.96
N LYS A 45 6.25 -2.43 2.25
CA LYS A 45 6.90 -3.57 2.90
C LYS A 45 8.01 -4.17 2.04
N GLN A 46 7.75 -4.37 0.75
CA GLN A 46 8.73 -4.93 -0.18
C GLN A 46 9.94 -4.00 -0.33
N ASN A 47 9.74 -2.69 -0.42
CA ASN A 47 10.84 -1.72 -0.45
C ASN A 47 11.64 -1.74 0.85
N ALA A 48 10.98 -1.82 2.02
CA ALA A 48 11.67 -1.95 3.30
C ALA A 48 12.54 -3.23 3.36
N GLU A 49 11.98 -4.37 2.95
CA GLU A 49 12.71 -5.64 2.88
C GLU A 49 13.89 -5.59 1.90
N TYR A 50 13.71 -5.00 0.71
CA TYR A 50 14.81 -4.81 -0.24
C TYR A 50 15.90 -3.91 0.35
N THR A 51 15.54 -2.79 0.99
CA THR A 51 16.56 -1.90 1.59
C THR A 51 17.36 -2.57 2.69
N GLU A 52 16.74 -3.40 3.55
CA GLU A 52 17.47 -4.13 4.59
C GLU A 52 18.39 -5.22 4.03
N GLU A 53 17.92 -5.99 3.03
CA GLU A 53 18.74 -7.01 2.38
C GLU A 53 19.88 -6.40 1.55
N GLU A 54 19.60 -5.33 0.82
CA GLU A 54 20.58 -4.59 0.03
C GLU A 54 21.62 -3.93 0.93
N GLU A 55 21.22 -3.32 2.05
CA GLU A 55 22.15 -2.75 3.03
C GLU A 55 23.05 -3.83 3.64
N LYS A 56 22.52 -5.03 3.94
CA LYS A 56 23.34 -6.17 4.39
C LYS A 56 24.33 -6.64 3.32
N LYS A 57 23.89 -6.75 2.05
CA LYS A 57 24.78 -7.12 0.93
C LYS A 57 25.88 -6.09 0.70
N VAL A 58 25.55 -4.80 0.79
CA VAL A 58 26.51 -3.69 0.68
C VAL A 58 27.49 -3.71 1.86
N LYS A 59 27.02 -3.86 3.10
CA LYS A 59 27.89 -3.98 4.29
C LYS A 59 28.85 -5.17 4.19
N ASN A 60 28.35 -6.34 3.80
CA ASN A 60 29.18 -7.52 3.61
C ASN A 60 30.25 -7.28 2.52
N ARG A 61 29.87 -6.67 1.39
CA ARG A 61 30.82 -6.36 0.32
C ARG A 61 31.84 -5.30 0.72
N LEU A 62 31.44 -4.28 1.50
CA LEU A 62 32.36 -3.27 2.04
C LEU A 62 33.33 -3.89 3.05
N LYS A 63 32.87 -4.84 3.86
CA LYS A 63 33.69 -5.62 4.79
C LYS A 63 34.69 -6.52 4.04
N ASP A 64 34.25 -7.23 3.01
CA ASP A 64 35.11 -8.06 2.16
C ASP A 64 36.19 -7.26 1.43
N LEU A 65 35.90 -5.99 1.11
CA LEU A 65 36.83 -5.06 0.49
C LEU A 65 37.72 -4.32 1.51
N GLY A 66 37.55 -4.57 2.82
CA GLY A 66 38.36 -3.96 3.88
C GLY A 66 38.04 -2.50 4.20
N TYR A 67 36.86 -2.01 3.78
CA TYR A 67 36.39 -0.65 4.10
C TYR A 67 35.63 -0.56 5.42
N MET A 68 35.35 -1.68 6.09
CA MET A 68 34.70 -1.77 7.40
C MET A 68 35.30 -2.95 8.19
N ASP A 69 35.63 -2.75 9.47
CA ASP A 69 36.10 -3.80 10.40
C ASP A 69 34.93 -4.60 11.02
#